data_AF-A0A1A6G2C5-F1
#
_entry.id   AF-A0A1A6G2C5-F1
#
_cell.length_a   1.000
_cell.length_b   1.000
_cell.length_c   1.000
_cell.angle_alpha   90.00
_cell.angle_beta   90.00
_cell.angle_gamma   90.00
#
_symmetry.space_group_name_H-M   'P 1'
#
loop_
_entity.id
_entity.type
_entity.pdbx_description
1 polymer ?
#
loop_
_entity_poly.entity_id
_entity_poly.type
_entity_poly.pdbx_seq_one_letter_code
_entity_poly.pdbx_strand_id
1 'polypeptide(L)'
;MRQHGGQPWDDREPSMRSFGKGEKAVSIWESKDFFFELEPLPGAVEAVKQMANLQNTDVFICTSPIKMIKYCPYEKATPGPEALLSSPGAEPHPSWEHILFTSCHNHHLQLKPPRRRLHSWADDWKAILDSKRPH
;
A
#
# COMPACT_ATOMS: atom_id res chain seq x y z
N MET A 1 -12.04 -33.34 24.53
CA MET A 1 -10.58 -33.57 24.63
C MET A 1 -9.98 -33.59 23.24
N ARG A 2 -8.86 -32.88 23.07
CA ARG A 2 -7.87 -32.88 21.98
C ARG A 2 -8.30 -32.42 20.58
N GLN A 3 -7.89 -31.18 20.33
CA GLN A 3 -7.58 -30.57 19.05
C GLN A 3 -6.30 -31.20 18.46
N HIS A 4 -6.24 -31.34 17.13
CA HIS A 4 -5.01 -31.45 16.33
C HIS A 4 -5.24 -30.55 15.11
N GLY A 5 -4.41 -29.59 14.71
CA GLY A 5 -3.10 -29.13 15.17
C GLY A 5 -2.64 -28.19 14.06
N GLY A 6 -2.76 -26.87 14.27
CA GLY A 6 -2.29 -25.88 13.32
C GLY A 6 -0.77 -25.88 13.27
N GLN A 7 -0.20 -25.86 12.06
CA GLN A 7 1.23 -25.62 11.88
C GLN A 7 1.53 -24.17 12.25
N PRO A 8 2.48 -23.90 13.18
CA PRO A 8 2.95 -22.55 13.48
C PRO A 8 3.73 -21.99 12.29
N TRP A 9 3.46 -20.74 11.94
CA TRP A 9 4.27 -20.00 10.98
C TRP A 9 5.48 -19.43 11.73
N ASP A 10 6.67 -19.88 11.34
CA ASP A 10 8.01 -19.34 11.69
C ASP A 10 8.54 -19.59 13.13
N ASP A 11 9.07 -20.78 13.38
CA ASP A 11 10.13 -21.04 14.38
C ASP A 11 11.49 -21.23 13.69
N ARG A 12 11.99 -20.21 12.99
CA ARG A 12 13.39 -20.25 12.50
C ARG A 12 14.33 -19.71 13.57
N GLU A 13 15.18 -20.61 14.08
CA GLU A 13 16.31 -20.30 14.96
C GLU A 13 17.14 -19.09 14.47
N PRO A 14 17.62 -18.20 15.38
CA PRO A 14 18.39 -17.01 15.02
C PRO A 14 19.76 -17.26 14.33
N SER A 15 20.19 -18.52 14.18
CA SER A 15 21.56 -18.89 13.77
C SER A 15 21.72 -19.18 12.26
N MET A 16 20.65 -19.26 11.48
CA MET A 16 20.72 -19.47 10.02
C MET A 16 20.17 -18.28 9.24
N ARG A 17 20.72 -17.09 9.48
CA ARG A 17 20.73 -16.02 8.46
C ARG A 17 21.78 -16.38 7.43
N SER A 18 21.37 -17.13 6.40
CA SER A 18 22.15 -17.21 5.16
C SER A 18 22.28 -15.77 4.64
N PHE A 19 23.49 -15.23 4.55
CA PHE A 19 23.78 -13.92 3.97
C PHE A 19 23.29 -13.87 2.50
N GLY A 20 22.03 -13.49 2.32
CA GLY A 20 21.30 -13.55 1.06
C GLY A 20 20.99 -12.15 0.55
N LYS A 21 20.86 -12.00 -0.78
CA LYS A 21 20.53 -10.74 -1.48
C LYS A 21 19.41 -9.91 -0.83
N GLY A 22 18.47 -10.56 -0.14
CA GLY A 22 17.40 -9.91 0.61
C GLY A 22 17.88 -9.02 1.75
N GLU A 23 18.91 -9.40 2.52
CA GLU A 23 19.36 -8.62 3.69
C GLU A 23 20.00 -7.29 3.28
N LYS A 24 20.74 -7.27 2.17
CA LYS A 24 21.30 -6.03 1.62
C LYS A 24 20.21 -5.09 1.12
N ALA A 25 19.20 -5.62 0.42
CA ALA A 25 18.05 -4.81 -0.01
C ALA A 25 17.26 -4.28 1.20
N VAL A 26 17.05 -5.13 2.21
CA VAL A 26 16.40 -4.77 3.49
C VAL A 26 17.11 -3.62 4.17
N SER A 27 18.45 -3.65 4.24
CA SER A 27 19.22 -2.57 4.87
C SER A 27 19.02 -1.19 4.21
N ILE A 28 18.62 -1.14 2.93
CA ILE A 28 18.37 0.13 2.21
C ILE A 28 17.08 0.77 2.73
N TRP A 29 15.94 0.06 2.71
CA TRP A 29 14.67 0.63 3.18
C TRP A 29 14.52 0.67 4.70
N GLU A 30 15.46 0.08 5.44
CA GLU A 30 15.59 0.25 6.89
C GLU A 30 16.48 1.44 7.29
N SER A 31 17.15 2.07 6.33
CA SER A 31 17.99 3.25 6.61
C SER A 31 17.13 4.48 6.94
N LYS A 32 17.71 5.38 7.74
CA LYS A 32 17.06 6.64 8.14
C LYS A 32 16.81 7.50 6.90
N ASP A 33 15.69 8.21 6.89
CA ASP A 33 15.26 9.15 5.85
C ASP A 33 14.90 8.49 4.51
N PHE A 34 15.03 7.16 4.37
CA PHE A 34 14.71 6.45 3.12
C PHE A 34 13.29 6.71 2.64
N PHE A 35 12.28 6.72 3.51
CA PHE A 35 10.89 6.98 3.09
C PHE A 35 10.60 8.47 2.91
N PHE A 36 11.30 9.32 3.66
CA PHE A 36 11.15 10.77 3.56
C PHE A 36 11.70 11.31 2.24
N GLU A 37 12.79 10.73 1.73
CA GLU A 37 13.47 11.16 0.51
C GLU A 37 12.86 10.59 -0.78
N LEU A 38 11.80 9.77 -0.68
CA LEU A 38 11.14 9.24 -1.87
C LEU A 38 10.50 10.37 -2.69
N GLU A 39 10.90 10.47 -3.95
CA GLU A 39 10.26 11.37 -4.88
C GLU A 39 8.81 10.95 -5.15
N PRO A 40 7.87 11.91 -5.24
CA PRO A 40 6.50 11.60 -5.61
C PRO A 40 6.45 11.09 -7.06
N LEU A 41 5.53 10.17 -7.33
CA LEU A 41 5.22 9.78 -8.70
C LEU A 41 4.75 11.00 -9.51
N PRO A 42 5.13 11.13 -10.79
CA PRO A 42 4.70 12.25 -11.62
C PRO A 42 3.18 12.43 -11.63
N GLY A 43 2.72 13.64 -11.33
CA GLY A 43 1.30 14.00 -11.29
C GLY A 43 0.54 13.50 -10.05
N ALA A 44 1.16 12.72 -9.16
CA ALA A 44 0.47 12.14 -8.00
C ALA A 44 -0.01 13.19 -7.00
N VAL A 45 0.87 14.14 -6.67
CA VAL A 45 0.56 15.19 -5.67
C VAL A 45 -0.55 16.09 -6.19
N GLU A 46 -0.50 16.47 -7.47
CA GLU A 46 -1.50 17.30 -8.13
C GLU A 46 -2.84 16.58 -8.22
N ALA A 47 -2.84 15.31 -8.63
CA ALA A 47 -4.06 14.52 -8.74
C ALA A 47 -4.75 14.33 -7.39
N VAL A 48 -3.99 13.98 -6.34
CA VAL A 48 -4.55 13.84 -4.98
C VAL A 48 -5.09 15.17 -4.45
N LYS A 49 -4.38 16.28 -4.67
CA LYS A 49 -4.89 17.62 -4.31
C LYS A 49 -6.16 17.97 -5.06
N GLN A 50 -6.25 17.68 -6.36
CA GLN A 50 -7.49 17.90 -7.12
C GLN A 50 -8.62 17.01 -6.60
N MET A 51 -8.34 15.74 -6.31
CA MET A 51 -9.31 14.78 -5.79
C MET A 51 -9.89 15.23 -4.45
N ALA A 52 -9.05 15.73 -3.55
CA ALA A 52 -9.48 16.24 -2.24
C ALA A 52 -10.33 17.52 -2.33
N ASN A 53 -10.30 18.24 -3.45
CA ASN A 53 -11.12 19.43 -3.69
C ASN A 53 -12.44 19.11 -4.44
N LEU A 54 -12.69 17.85 -4.80
CA LEU A 54 -13.95 17.47 -5.44
C LEU A 54 -15.08 17.40 -4.41
N GLN A 55 -16.27 17.87 -4.78
CA GLN A 55 -17.46 17.72 -3.94
C GLN A 55 -17.79 16.24 -3.73
N ASN A 56 -18.31 15.92 -2.55
CA ASN A 56 -18.72 14.56 -2.17
C ASN A 56 -17.62 13.51 -2.38
N THR A 57 -16.36 13.89 -2.13
CA THR A 57 -15.18 13.03 -2.32
C THR A 57 -14.24 13.21 -1.13
N ASP A 58 -14.11 12.17 -0.31
CA ASP A 58 -13.14 12.13 0.79
C ASP A 58 -11.92 11.31 0.38
N VAL A 59 -10.72 11.83 0.67
CA VAL A 59 -9.45 11.22 0.24
C VAL A 59 -8.62 10.84 1.46
N PHE A 60 -8.23 9.57 1.53
CA PHE A 60 -7.39 9.02 2.59
C PHE A 60 -6.14 8.37 1.99
N ILE A 61 -4.99 8.52 2.66
CA ILE A 61 -3.77 7.80 2.32
C ILE A 61 -3.66 6.56 3.20
N CYS A 62 -3.93 5.39 2.63
CA CYS A 62 -3.82 4.11 3.32
C CYS A 62 -2.50 3.43 2.98
N THR A 63 -1.48 3.60 3.83
CA THR A 63 -0.18 2.90 3.70
C THR A 63 0.00 1.88 4.81
N SER A 64 0.41 0.65 4.47
CA SER A 64 0.84 -0.32 5.47
C SER A 64 2.26 0.02 5.96
N PRO A 65 2.52 0.05 7.28
CA PRO A 65 3.88 0.12 7.78
C PRO A 65 4.63 -1.18 7.42
N ILE A 66 5.91 -1.08 7.12
CA ILE A 66 6.77 -2.26 7.04
C ILE A 66 6.95 -2.81 8.46
N LYS A 67 7.17 -4.13 8.60
CA LYS A 67 7.30 -4.84 9.90
C LYS A 67 8.36 -4.26 10.87
N MET A 68 9.16 -3.28 10.43
CA MET A 68 10.19 -2.61 11.24
C MET A 68 9.76 -1.18 11.60
N ILE A 69 9.58 -0.98 12.92
CA ILE A 69 8.84 0.14 13.53
C ILE A 69 9.70 1.40 13.71
N LYS A 70 11.03 1.33 13.55
CA LYS A 70 11.93 2.43 13.97
C LYS A 70 11.74 3.73 13.19
N TYR A 71 11.58 3.65 11.87
CA TYR A 71 11.56 4.83 10.99
C TYR A 71 10.30 4.90 10.13
N CYS A 72 9.84 3.78 9.58
CA CYS A 72 8.76 3.74 8.59
C CYS A 72 7.43 4.40 9.04
N PRO A 73 6.91 4.21 10.28
CA PRO A 73 5.66 4.88 10.68
C PRO A 73 5.83 6.40 10.79
N TYR A 74 6.92 6.86 11.39
CA TYR A 74 7.18 8.29 11.62
C TYR A 74 7.50 9.06 10.34
N GLU A 75 8.23 8.45 9.41
CA GLU A 75 8.57 9.09 8.13
C GLU A 75 7.36 9.14 7.17
N LYS A 76 6.41 8.21 7.29
CA LYS A 76 5.22 8.16 6.43
C LYS A 76 4.03 8.94 6.99
N ALA A 77 3.95 9.15 8.30
CA ALA A 77 2.85 9.85 8.95
C ALA A 77 3.30 11.21 9.47
N THR A 78 2.90 12.29 8.80
CA THR A 78 2.87 13.63 9.40
C THR A 78 1.88 13.60 10.58
N PRO A 79 2.15 14.23 11.74
CA PRO A 79 1.30 14.10 12.92
C PRO A 79 -0.04 14.82 12.73
N GLY A 80 -1.00 14.14 12.13
CA GLY A 80 -2.43 14.47 12.11
C GLY A 80 -3.21 13.52 13.02
N PRO A 81 -4.39 13.92 13.52
CA PRO A 81 -5.04 13.27 14.66
C PRO A 81 -5.65 11.88 14.44
N GLU A 82 -5.57 11.25 13.26
CA GLU A 82 -6.18 9.92 13.05
C GLU A 82 -5.27 8.98 12.27
N ALA A 83 -4.38 8.31 13.01
CA ALA A 83 -3.69 7.13 12.50
C ALA A 83 -4.63 5.91 12.55
N LEU A 84 -5.33 5.64 11.45
CA LEU A 84 -6.09 4.39 11.28
C LEU A 84 -5.11 3.24 11.00
N LEU A 85 -4.82 2.44 12.02
CA LEU A 85 -4.06 1.18 11.90
C LEU A 85 -4.95 0.14 11.19
N SER A 86 -4.72 -0.09 9.90
CA SER A 86 -5.36 -1.18 9.15
C SER A 86 -4.62 -2.50 9.37
N SER A 87 -5.29 -3.48 10.00
CA SER A 87 -4.82 -4.86 10.09
C SER A 87 -4.85 -5.53 8.70
N PRO A 88 -3.80 -6.28 8.29
CA PRO A 88 -3.80 -6.93 6.99
C PRO A 88 -4.90 -8.00 6.89
N GLY A 89 -5.74 -7.88 5.86
CA GLY A 89 -6.55 -8.98 5.33
C GLY A 89 -7.71 -9.47 6.20
N ALA A 90 -8.27 -8.64 7.08
CA ALA A 90 -9.34 -9.05 7.99
C ALA A 90 -10.72 -9.20 7.31
N GLU A 91 -10.97 -8.51 6.18
CA GLU A 91 -12.28 -8.48 5.51
C GLU A 91 -12.26 -9.30 4.20
N PRO A 92 -13.05 -10.38 4.08
CA PRO A 92 -13.07 -11.22 2.88
C PRO A 92 -13.82 -10.58 1.70
N HIS A 93 -14.72 -9.63 1.98
CA HIS A 93 -15.53 -8.93 0.98
C HIS A 93 -15.42 -7.43 1.22
N PRO A 94 -14.32 -6.79 0.79
CA PRO A 94 -14.16 -5.35 1.01
C PRO A 94 -15.27 -4.57 0.30
N SER A 95 -15.74 -3.51 0.95
CA SER A 95 -16.70 -2.57 0.36
C SER A 95 -16.10 -1.72 -0.76
N TRP A 96 -14.78 -1.70 -0.91
CA TRP A 96 -14.04 -0.94 -1.92
C TRP A 96 -13.73 -1.76 -3.18
N GLU A 97 -13.64 -1.07 -4.33
CA GLU A 97 -13.06 -1.63 -5.55
C GLU A 97 -11.57 -1.29 -5.62
N HIS A 98 -10.72 -2.30 -5.78
CA HIS A 98 -9.29 -2.08 -5.99
C HIS A 98 -8.97 -1.79 -7.46
N ILE A 99 -8.49 -0.58 -7.70
CA ILE A 99 -7.94 -0.14 -8.98
C ILE A 99 -6.43 -0.36 -8.94
N LEU A 100 -5.91 -1.28 -9.76
CA LEU A 100 -4.48 -1.58 -9.76
C LEU A 100 -3.70 -0.43 -10.41
N PHE A 101 -2.86 0.26 -9.65
CA PHE A 101 -1.92 1.23 -10.23
C PHE A 101 -0.74 0.52 -10.89
N THR A 102 -0.32 0.98 -12.07
CA THR A 102 0.78 0.36 -12.81
C THR A 102 2.13 0.72 -12.22
N SER A 103 2.98 -0.30 -12.03
CA SER A 103 4.35 -0.16 -11.55
C SER A 103 5.26 -1.17 -12.24
N CYS A 104 6.58 -1.00 -12.13
CA CYS A 104 7.58 -1.85 -12.78
C CYS A 104 7.42 -3.34 -12.44
N HIS A 105 6.98 -3.67 -11.23
CA HIS A 105 6.81 -5.05 -10.77
C HIS A 105 5.44 -5.67 -11.12
N ASN A 106 4.49 -4.92 -11.69
CA ASN A 106 3.12 -5.41 -11.95
C ASN A 106 2.59 -5.13 -13.37
N HIS A 107 3.33 -4.40 -14.20
CA HIS A 107 2.88 -3.97 -15.54
C HIS A 107 2.54 -5.14 -16.48
N HIS A 108 3.21 -6.28 -16.31
CA HIS A 108 3.02 -7.50 -17.10
C HIS A 108 1.80 -8.32 -16.66
N LEU A 109 1.17 -7.98 -15.52
CA LEU A 109 0.03 -8.74 -15.00
C LEU A 109 -1.24 -8.44 -15.80
N GLN A 110 -1.82 -9.50 -16.37
CA GLN A 110 -3.13 -9.44 -17.02
C GLN A 110 -4.25 -9.50 -15.98
N LEU A 111 -5.16 -8.54 -16.04
CA LEU A 111 -6.33 -8.49 -15.16
C LEU A 111 -7.51 -9.19 -15.81
N LYS A 112 -8.16 -10.06 -15.03
CA LYS A 112 -9.47 -10.63 -15.41
C LYS A 112 -10.57 -9.60 -15.10
N PRO A 113 -11.53 -9.35 -16.01
CA PRO A 113 -12.71 -8.54 -15.73
C PRO A 113 -13.43 -9.01 -14.45
N PRO A 114 -14.08 -8.11 -13.68
CA PRO A 114 -14.26 -6.67 -13.93
C PRO A 114 -13.10 -5.78 -13.40
N ARG A 115 -11.94 -6.35 -13.05
CA ARG A 115 -10.84 -5.59 -12.44
C ARG A 115 -10.28 -4.52 -13.39
N ARG A 116 -10.05 -3.32 -12.85
CA ARG A 116 -9.55 -2.15 -13.60
C ARG A 116 -8.11 -1.80 -13.20
N ARG A 117 -7.43 -1.08 -14.09
CA ARG A 117 -6.05 -0.61 -13.94
C ARG A 117 -6.00 0.88 -14.24
N LEU A 118 -5.23 1.62 -13.45
CA LEU A 118 -4.80 2.98 -13.74
C LEU A 118 -3.33 2.90 -14.17
N HIS A 119 -2.98 3.37 -15.37
CA HIS A 119 -1.61 3.27 -15.88
C HIS A 119 -0.73 4.40 -15.34
N SER A 120 -1.29 5.59 -15.19
CA SER A 120 -0.60 6.75 -14.64
C SER A 120 -1.57 7.77 -14.04
N TRP A 121 -1.06 8.77 -13.32
CA TRP A 121 -1.87 9.91 -12.87
C TRP A 121 -2.26 10.89 -13.99
N ALA A 122 -1.68 10.74 -15.19
CA ALA A 122 -2.09 11.48 -16.37
C ALA A 122 -3.34 10.89 -17.04
N ASP A 123 -3.72 9.66 -16.68
CA ASP A 123 -4.92 9.01 -17.17
C ASP A 123 -6.19 9.62 -16.52
N ASP A 124 -7.36 9.25 -17.04
CA ASP A 124 -8.65 9.73 -16.55
C ASP A 124 -9.10 9.03 -15.25
N TRP A 125 -8.45 9.37 -14.14
CA TRP A 125 -8.84 8.91 -12.81
C TRP A 125 -10.20 9.48 -12.36
N LYS A 126 -10.67 10.59 -12.95
CA LYS A 126 -11.97 11.19 -12.63
C LYS A 126 -13.11 10.30 -13.11
N ALA A 127 -13.03 9.76 -14.32
CA ALA A 127 -14.01 8.79 -14.82
C ALA A 127 -14.16 7.55 -13.91
N ILE A 128 -13.07 7.12 -13.26
CA ILE A 128 -13.11 6.02 -12.29
C ILE A 128 -13.92 6.41 -11.05
N LEU A 129 -13.69 7.61 -10.48
CA LEU A 129 -14.45 8.12 -9.35
C LEU A 129 -15.92 8.33 -9.70
N ASP A 130 -16.18 8.95 -10.85
CA ASP A 130 -17.55 9.24 -11.33
C ASP A 130 -18.36 7.95 -11.52
N SER A 131 -17.72 6.85 -11.95
CA SER A 131 -18.38 5.54 -12.05
C SER A 131 -18.88 4.96 -10.72
N LYS A 132 -18.52 5.56 -9.59
CA LYS A 132 -18.96 5.17 -8.23
C LYS A 132 -19.92 6.14 -7.60
N ARG A 133 -20.16 7.29 -8.21
CA ARG A 133 -21.10 8.28 -7.68
C ARG A 133 -22.53 7.78 -7.88
N PRO A 134 -23.42 7.96 -6.89
CA PRO A 134 -24.84 7.73 -7.08
C PRO A 134 -25.38 8.71 -8.14
N HIS A 135 -26.25 8.21 -9.01
CA HIS A 135 -26.98 9.02 -10.01
C HIS A 135 -28.22 9.65 -9.40
#